data_AF-A0A6B2DMR4-F1
#
_entry.id   AF-A0A6B2DMR4-F1
#
_cell.length_a   1.000
_cell.length_b   1.000
_cell.length_c   1.000
_cell.angle_alpha   90.00
_cell.angle_beta   90.00
_cell.angle_gamma   90.00
#
_symmetry.space_group_name_H-M   'P 1'
#
loop_
_entity.id
_entity.type
_entity.pdbx_description
1 polymer ?
#
loop_
_entity_poly.entity_id
_entity_poly.type
_entity_poly.pdbx_seq_one_letter_code
_entity_poly.pdbx_strand_id
1 'polypeptide(L)'
;VALDGEPVDPALAAAWGLVRSAQSEHPGRFVLADTDGTEASEAALAAAVATGEPQLVLRDGNAFALRVGRLALPSEDPAPVWDAEGTVLITGGTGGLGGLLARHLVAEHGVRHLVLASRRGDAVELVAELTAHGADVQVVSCDVSDRDAVAALLDGIPAEHPLMAVIHAAGVLDDGVVDSLTPERLATVFGPKVDGAVHLDELTRDLDLSAFIVFSSSSAVLGGAGQGNYAAANAFLDALAQRRRGEGRPGLSLGWGAWAQGSGMTGTLGEADMQRMARMGMPAMAPEQGLALFDAAVSTGAPVVLPVLLDMAVLRSHAEVPHLLRGL
;
A
#
# COMPACT_ATOMS: atom_id res chain seq x y z
N VAL A 1 11.49 9.21 -0.71
CA VAL A 1 12.22 8.36 -1.69
C VAL A 1 13.67 8.43 -1.30
N ALA A 2 14.36 7.30 -1.24
CA ALA A 2 15.77 7.23 -0.87
C ALA A 2 16.44 6.10 -1.64
N LEU A 3 17.77 5.99 -1.55
CA LEU A 3 18.46 4.80 -2.07
C LEU A 3 18.23 3.60 -1.16
N ASP A 4 18.47 2.40 -1.68
CA ASP A 4 18.33 1.16 -0.91
C ASP A 4 19.20 1.21 0.37
N GLY A 5 18.57 0.93 1.51
CA GLY A 5 19.22 0.93 2.83
C GLY A 5 19.29 2.29 3.53
N GLU A 6 18.88 3.38 2.87
CA GLU A 6 18.80 4.68 3.51
C GLU A 6 17.50 4.84 4.34
N PRO A 7 17.53 5.63 5.42
CA PRO A 7 16.32 5.96 6.16
C PRO A 7 15.36 6.77 5.29
N VAL A 8 14.06 6.49 5.42
CA VAL A 8 13.01 7.21 4.70
C VAL A 8 12.08 7.92 5.67
N ASP A 9 11.85 9.20 5.44
CA ASP A 9 10.84 9.99 6.16
C ASP A 9 9.45 9.79 5.51
N PRO A 10 8.48 9.18 6.23
CA PRO A 10 7.13 8.99 5.69
C PRO A 10 6.38 10.27 5.35
N ALA A 11 6.63 11.38 6.06
CA ALA A 11 5.99 12.66 5.76
C ALA A 11 6.50 13.25 4.44
N LEU A 12 7.82 13.17 4.19
CA LEU A 12 8.39 13.55 2.90
C LEU A 12 7.93 12.61 1.79
N ALA A 13 7.80 11.31 2.05
CA ALA A 13 7.24 10.36 1.08
C ALA A 13 5.79 10.71 0.69
N ALA A 14 4.97 11.18 1.63
CA ALA A 14 3.63 11.67 1.33
C ALA A 14 3.64 12.87 0.37
N ALA A 15 4.55 13.83 0.59
CA ALA A 15 4.72 14.97 -0.31
C ALA A 15 5.15 14.53 -1.73
N TRP A 16 6.02 13.52 -1.84
CA TRP A 16 6.37 12.90 -3.12
C TRP A 16 5.14 12.30 -3.82
N GLY A 17 4.31 11.54 -3.09
CA GLY A 17 3.07 10.98 -3.65
C GLY A 17 2.12 12.05 -4.19
N LEU A 18 1.94 13.15 -3.45
CA LEU A 18 1.14 14.30 -3.89
C LEU A 18 1.68 14.90 -5.20
N VAL A 19 2.98 15.18 -5.26
CA VAL A 19 3.60 15.81 -6.43
C VAL A 19 3.64 14.87 -7.63
N ARG A 20 3.72 13.55 -7.43
CA ARG A 20 3.54 12.56 -8.52
C ARG A 20 2.16 12.67 -9.18
N SER A 21 1.10 12.92 -8.42
CA SER A 21 -0.21 13.25 -8.99
C SER A 21 -0.17 14.56 -9.77
N ALA A 22 0.47 15.60 -9.22
CA ALA A 22 0.63 16.89 -9.90
C ALA A 22 1.41 16.75 -11.22
N GLN A 23 2.41 15.87 -11.29
CA GLN A 23 3.15 15.55 -12.53
C GLN A 23 2.22 14.91 -13.58
N SER A 24 1.30 14.05 -13.18
CA SER A 24 0.30 13.45 -14.06
C SER A 24 -0.75 14.45 -14.55
N GLU A 25 -1.12 15.42 -13.71
CA GLU A 25 -2.09 16.48 -14.05
C GLU A 25 -1.45 17.61 -14.89
N HIS A 26 -0.17 17.88 -14.66
CA HIS A 26 0.57 18.95 -15.32
C HIS A 26 1.93 18.45 -15.85
N PRO A 27 1.93 17.67 -16.95
CA PRO A 27 3.15 17.11 -17.52
C PRO A 27 4.23 18.17 -17.79
N GLY A 28 5.46 17.89 -17.36
CA GLY A 28 6.62 18.75 -17.57
C GLY A 28 6.71 20.00 -16.67
N ARG A 29 5.78 20.20 -15.72
CA ARG A 29 5.81 21.36 -14.80
C ARG A 29 6.62 21.14 -13.53
N PHE A 30 6.77 19.89 -13.09
CA PHE A 30 7.38 19.55 -11.80
C PHE A 30 8.47 18.48 -11.95
N VAL A 31 9.56 18.64 -11.22
CA VAL A 31 10.61 17.63 -11.03
C VAL A 31 10.79 17.44 -9.53
N LEU A 32 10.83 16.18 -9.08
CA LEU A 32 11.13 15.82 -7.71
C LEU A 32 12.61 15.44 -7.60
N ALA A 33 13.31 16.01 -6.62
CA ALA A 33 14.69 15.66 -6.31
C ALA A 33 14.85 15.48 -4.80
N ASP A 34 15.37 14.33 -4.39
CA ASP A 34 15.84 14.08 -3.03
C ASP A 34 17.36 14.27 -3.01
N THR A 35 17.91 15.03 -2.06
CA THR A 35 19.33 15.41 -2.05
C THR A 35 19.92 15.23 -0.66
N ASP A 36 21.19 14.83 -0.61
CA ASP A 36 21.98 14.79 0.63
C ASP A 36 22.47 16.18 1.10
N GLY A 37 22.22 17.23 0.31
CA GLY A 37 22.61 18.61 0.63
C GLY A 37 24.11 18.87 0.56
N THR A 38 24.89 17.98 -0.04
CA THR A 38 26.33 18.20 -0.25
C THR A 38 26.54 19.23 -1.37
N GLU A 39 27.65 19.97 -1.31
CA GLU A 39 28.03 20.93 -2.37
C GLU A 39 28.14 20.24 -3.75
N ALA A 40 28.58 18.98 -3.77
CA ALA A 40 28.64 18.17 -4.99
C ALA A 40 27.24 17.91 -5.58
N SER A 41 26.26 17.51 -4.75
CA SER A 41 24.87 17.30 -5.18
C SER A 41 24.19 18.61 -5.60
N GLU A 42 24.44 19.71 -4.89
CA GLU A 42 23.94 21.03 -5.28
C GLU A 42 24.47 21.47 -6.65
N ALA A 43 25.78 21.28 -6.90
CA ALA A 43 26.40 21.58 -8.18
C ALA A 43 25.86 20.69 -9.32
N ALA A 44 25.52 19.42 -9.03
CA ALA A 44 24.99 18.46 -9.99
C ALA A 44 23.49 18.67 -10.32
N LEU A 45 22.73 19.34 -9.45
CA LEU A 45 21.26 19.42 -9.55
C LEU A 45 20.75 19.94 -10.90
N ALA A 46 21.31 21.05 -11.39
CA ALA A 46 20.89 21.63 -12.67
C ALA A 46 21.11 20.67 -13.85
N ALA A 47 22.24 19.96 -13.86
CA ALA A 47 22.55 18.97 -14.89
C ALA A 47 21.64 17.74 -14.77
N ALA A 48 21.34 17.29 -13.55
CA ALA A 48 20.43 16.19 -13.30
C ALA A 48 19.00 16.51 -13.78
N VAL A 49 18.48 17.70 -13.50
CA VAL A 49 17.17 18.17 -13.99
C VAL A 49 17.14 18.24 -15.52
N ALA A 50 18.24 18.67 -16.15
CA ALA A 50 18.33 18.78 -17.61
C ALA A 50 18.28 17.42 -18.35
N THR A 51 18.42 16.29 -17.64
CA THR A 51 18.24 14.95 -18.23
C THR A 51 16.79 14.66 -18.65
N GLY A 52 15.82 15.41 -18.11
CA GLY A 52 14.40 15.17 -18.31
C GLY A 52 13.79 14.07 -17.42
N GLU A 53 14.58 13.49 -16.51
CA GLU A 53 14.05 12.56 -15.51
C GLU A 53 13.10 13.31 -14.54
N PRO A 54 11.86 12.84 -14.36
CA PRO A 54 10.87 13.53 -13.53
C PRO A 54 11.14 13.39 -12.03
N GLN A 55 11.94 12.39 -11.64
CA GLN A 55 12.17 11.99 -10.26
C GLN A 55 13.61 11.53 -10.09
N LEU A 56 14.34 12.20 -9.19
CA LEU A 56 15.79 12.05 -9.02
C LEU A 56 16.15 11.88 -7.54
N VAL A 57 17.22 11.15 -7.29
CA VAL A 57 17.93 11.13 -6.01
C VAL A 57 19.36 11.55 -6.27
N LEU A 58 19.90 12.49 -5.51
CA LEU A 58 21.28 12.94 -5.59
C LEU A 58 22.04 12.55 -4.31
N ARG A 59 23.14 11.83 -4.50
CA ARG A 59 24.09 11.43 -3.45
C ARG A 59 25.52 11.64 -3.92
N ASP A 60 26.30 12.40 -3.16
CA ASP A 60 27.69 12.73 -3.42
C ASP A 60 27.93 13.21 -4.87
N GLY A 61 27.01 14.04 -5.41
CA GLY A 61 27.06 14.54 -6.78
C GLY A 61 26.62 13.55 -7.88
N ASN A 62 26.24 12.31 -7.52
CA ASN A 62 25.71 11.32 -8.45
C ASN A 62 24.18 11.39 -8.49
N ALA A 63 23.62 11.38 -9.69
CA ALA A 63 22.18 11.36 -9.91
C ALA A 63 21.67 9.94 -10.21
N PHE A 64 20.63 9.54 -9.49
CA PHE A 64 19.92 8.27 -9.64
C PHE A 64 18.48 8.54 -10.04
N ALA A 65 17.91 7.69 -10.88
CA ALA A 65 16.52 7.78 -11.30
C ALA A 65 15.75 6.53 -10.87
N LEU A 66 14.51 6.72 -10.42
CA LEU A 66 13.65 5.63 -9.98
C LEU A 66 13.19 4.80 -11.19
N ARG A 67 13.25 3.48 -11.05
CA ARG A 67 12.69 2.50 -12.00
C ARG A 67 12.00 1.40 -11.23
N VAL A 68 10.94 0.84 -11.82
CA VAL A 68 10.37 -0.42 -11.34
C VAL A 68 11.04 -1.57 -12.08
N GLY A 69 11.37 -2.63 -11.33
CA GLY A 69 11.91 -3.87 -11.86
C GLY A 69 10.98 -5.04 -11.55
N ARG A 70 11.12 -6.14 -12.29
CA ARG A 70 10.44 -7.38 -11.94
C ARG A 70 11.09 -7.97 -10.69
N LEU A 71 10.27 -8.24 -9.68
CA LEU A 71 10.72 -8.93 -8.48
C LEU A 71 10.83 -10.42 -8.77
N ALA A 72 12.02 -10.99 -8.56
CA ALA A 72 12.20 -12.43 -8.58
C ALA A 72 11.69 -13.01 -7.25
N LEU A 73 10.85 -14.05 -7.32
CA LEU A 73 10.40 -14.74 -6.12
C LEU A 73 11.56 -15.59 -5.55
N PRO A 74 11.65 -15.73 -4.22
CA PRO A 74 12.59 -16.65 -3.60
C PRO A 74 12.42 -18.07 -4.16
N SER A 75 13.53 -18.79 -4.32
CA SER A 75 13.52 -20.19 -4.75
C SER A 75 13.24 -21.17 -3.60
N GLU A 76 13.38 -20.71 -2.36
CA GLU A 76 13.12 -21.48 -1.15
C GLU A 76 11.83 -20.97 -0.50
N ASP A 77 11.07 -21.89 0.09
CA ASP A 77 9.87 -21.53 0.83
C ASP A 77 10.28 -20.71 2.08
N PRO A 78 9.73 -19.50 2.27
CA PRO A 78 9.98 -18.73 3.46
C PRO A 78 9.42 -19.44 4.69
N ALA A 79 9.87 -19.03 5.87
CA ALA A 79 9.24 -19.45 7.11
C ALA A 79 7.73 -19.11 7.09
N PRO A 80 6.86 -19.96 7.68
CA PRO A 80 5.43 -19.69 7.74
C PRO A 80 5.16 -18.33 8.39
N VAL A 81 4.45 -17.46 7.70
CA VAL A 81 4.06 -16.13 8.21
C VAL A 81 2.85 -16.24 9.14
N TRP A 82 2.00 -17.23 8.89
CA TRP A 82 0.73 -17.41 9.57
C TRP A 82 0.86 -18.52 10.62
N ASP A 83 0.48 -18.19 11.86
CA ASP A 83 0.34 -19.15 12.95
C ASP A 83 -1.15 -19.37 13.21
N ALA A 84 -1.57 -20.64 13.25
CA ALA A 84 -2.96 -21.00 13.50
C ALA A 84 -3.42 -20.62 14.91
N GLU A 85 -2.51 -20.57 15.90
CA GLU A 85 -2.81 -20.21 17.28
C GLU A 85 -2.80 -18.68 17.52
N GLY A 86 -2.27 -17.91 16.57
CA GLY A 86 -2.18 -16.46 16.62
C GLY A 86 -3.38 -15.75 16.00
N THR A 87 -3.66 -14.54 16.49
CA THR A 87 -4.71 -13.69 15.95
C THR A 87 -4.20 -12.82 14.79
N VAL A 88 -4.98 -12.75 13.71
CA VAL A 88 -4.78 -11.79 12.61
C VAL A 88 -5.82 -10.67 12.69
N LEU A 89 -5.34 -9.43 12.85
CA LEU A 89 -6.16 -8.22 12.78
C LEU A 89 -6.24 -7.70 11.34
N ILE A 90 -7.45 -7.54 10.80
CA ILE A 90 -7.69 -6.91 9.50
C ILE A 90 -8.52 -5.64 9.68
N THR A 91 -7.90 -4.47 9.49
CA THR A 91 -8.65 -3.19 9.46
C THR A 91 -9.23 -2.95 8.08
N GLY A 92 -10.43 -2.35 8.03
CA GLY A 92 -11.25 -2.44 6.83
C GLY A 92 -11.67 -3.89 6.51
N GLY A 93 -11.61 -4.79 7.50
CA GLY A 93 -11.80 -6.23 7.34
C GLY A 93 -13.19 -6.64 6.87
N THR A 94 -14.18 -5.79 7.07
CA THR A 94 -15.55 -6.00 6.56
C THR A 94 -15.79 -5.37 5.18
N GLY A 95 -14.76 -4.75 4.58
CA GLY A 95 -14.80 -4.23 3.22
C GLY A 95 -14.54 -5.31 2.17
N GLY A 96 -14.68 -4.98 0.88
CA GLY A 96 -14.52 -5.94 -0.22
C GLY A 96 -13.19 -6.71 -0.18
N LEU A 97 -12.06 -6.00 -0.20
CA LEU A 97 -10.73 -6.63 -0.15
C LEU A 97 -10.43 -7.28 1.20
N GLY A 98 -10.83 -6.65 2.31
CA GLY A 98 -10.63 -7.19 3.66
C GLY A 98 -11.33 -8.55 3.84
N GLY A 99 -12.57 -8.66 3.37
CA GLY A 99 -13.32 -9.91 3.42
C GLY A 99 -12.79 -10.98 2.46
N LEU A 100 -12.26 -10.60 1.29
CA LEU A 100 -11.58 -11.55 0.40
C LEU A 100 -10.31 -12.11 1.05
N LEU A 101 -9.50 -11.26 1.67
CA LEU A 101 -8.33 -11.72 2.42
C LEU A 101 -8.70 -12.59 3.61
N ALA A 102 -9.72 -12.23 4.38
CA ALA A 102 -10.14 -13.03 5.52
C ALA A 102 -10.49 -14.47 5.10
N ARG A 103 -11.22 -14.63 3.98
CA ARG A 103 -11.53 -15.96 3.40
C ARG A 103 -10.27 -16.69 2.98
N HIS A 104 -9.39 -16.01 2.26
CA HIS A 104 -8.14 -16.59 1.75
C HIS A 104 -7.25 -17.09 2.89
N LEU A 105 -7.10 -16.30 3.96
CA LEU A 105 -6.30 -16.66 5.12
C LEU A 105 -6.84 -17.87 5.87
N VAL A 106 -8.17 -18.00 6.00
CA VAL A 106 -8.79 -19.17 6.66
C VAL A 106 -8.69 -20.41 5.78
N ALA A 107 -8.98 -20.28 4.49
CA ALA A 107 -9.06 -21.42 3.56
C ALA A 107 -7.69 -21.97 3.18
N GLU A 108 -6.75 -21.10 2.81
CA GLU A 108 -5.46 -21.49 2.22
C GLU A 108 -4.32 -21.48 3.24
N HIS A 109 -4.39 -20.61 4.24
CA HIS A 109 -3.30 -20.43 5.24
C HIS A 109 -3.64 -20.96 6.63
N GLY A 110 -4.85 -21.49 6.82
CA GLY A 110 -5.27 -22.14 8.06
C GLY A 110 -5.38 -21.21 9.27
N VAL A 111 -5.47 -19.90 9.07
CA VAL A 111 -5.69 -18.92 10.15
C VAL A 111 -7.00 -19.23 10.87
N ARG A 112 -6.97 -19.27 12.21
CA ARG A 112 -8.14 -19.62 13.04
C ARG A 112 -8.69 -18.48 13.85
N HIS A 113 -7.89 -17.47 14.20
CA HIS A 113 -8.35 -16.34 15.01
C HIS A 113 -8.27 -15.05 14.19
N LEU A 114 -9.43 -14.43 13.95
CA LEU A 114 -9.55 -13.20 13.17
C LEU A 114 -10.22 -12.11 13.98
N VAL A 115 -9.65 -10.91 13.93
CA VAL A 115 -10.32 -9.68 14.34
C VAL A 115 -10.55 -8.82 13.10
N LEU A 116 -11.82 -8.62 12.74
CA LEU A 116 -12.22 -7.79 11.60
C LEU A 116 -12.70 -6.43 12.12
N ALA A 117 -11.89 -5.40 11.89
CA ALA A 117 -12.16 -4.05 12.37
C ALA A 117 -12.71 -3.15 11.26
N SER A 118 -13.83 -2.47 11.51
CA SER A 118 -14.32 -1.41 10.63
C SER A 118 -15.26 -0.47 11.39
N ARG A 119 -15.49 0.75 10.88
CA ARG A 119 -16.41 1.71 11.51
C ARG A 119 -17.86 1.22 11.62
N ARG A 120 -18.29 0.30 10.75
CA ARG A 120 -19.67 -0.21 10.75
C ARG A 120 -19.85 -1.37 11.73
N GLY A 121 -18.79 -2.14 12.00
CA GLY A 121 -18.81 -3.23 12.96
C GLY A 121 -19.83 -4.34 12.66
N ASP A 122 -20.24 -4.50 11.40
CA ASP A 122 -21.24 -5.50 10.98
C ASP A 122 -20.75 -6.27 9.74
N ALA A 123 -20.77 -7.60 9.85
CA ALA A 123 -20.37 -8.54 8.80
C ALA A 123 -20.99 -9.95 9.03
N VAL A 124 -22.26 -10.03 9.44
CA VAL A 124 -22.89 -11.31 9.86
C VAL A 124 -22.68 -12.45 8.86
N GLU A 125 -22.88 -12.20 7.57
CA GLU A 125 -22.71 -13.23 6.52
C GLU A 125 -21.26 -13.72 6.41
N LEU A 126 -20.29 -12.79 6.45
CA LEU A 126 -18.86 -13.11 6.41
C LEU A 126 -18.44 -13.89 7.67
N VAL A 127 -18.92 -13.50 8.85
CA VAL A 127 -18.64 -14.23 10.10
C VAL A 127 -19.17 -15.65 10.03
N ALA A 128 -20.44 -15.82 9.64
CA ALA A 128 -21.04 -17.14 9.53
C ALA A 128 -20.28 -18.04 8.53
N GLU A 129 -19.84 -17.47 7.40
CA GLU A 129 -19.03 -18.16 6.40
C GLU A 129 -17.67 -18.60 6.99
N LEU A 130 -16.91 -17.69 7.59
CA LEU A 130 -15.58 -18.00 8.14
C LEU A 130 -15.65 -18.98 9.32
N THR A 131 -16.67 -18.86 10.18
CA THR A 131 -16.91 -19.80 11.29
C THR A 131 -17.29 -21.20 10.79
N ALA A 132 -18.06 -21.31 9.70
CA ALA A 132 -18.31 -22.59 9.06
C ALA A 132 -17.03 -23.27 8.53
N HIS A 133 -15.98 -22.49 8.25
CA HIS A 133 -14.64 -22.98 7.87
C HIS A 133 -13.70 -23.14 9.08
N GLY A 134 -14.21 -23.04 10.30
CA GLY A 134 -13.49 -23.32 11.54
C GLY A 134 -12.66 -22.15 12.07
N ALA A 135 -12.96 -20.91 11.67
CA ALA A 135 -12.36 -19.72 12.27
C ALA A 135 -13.23 -19.14 13.40
N ASP A 136 -12.58 -18.72 14.48
CA ASP A 136 -13.12 -17.80 15.46
C ASP A 136 -12.95 -16.36 14.95
N VAL A 137 -14.05 -15.63 14.82
CA VAL A 137 -14.09 -14.32 14.18
C VAL A 137 -14.77 -13.30 15.08
N GLN A 138 -14.00 -12.32 15.52
CA GLN A 138 -14.49 -11.15 16.22
C GLN A 138 -14.64 -9.98 15.25
N VAL A 139 -15.83 -9.39 15.18
CA VAL A 139 -16.04 -8.14 14.45
C VAL A 139 -16.08 -7.00 15.44
N VAL A 140 -15.23 -5.99 15.24
CA VAL A 140 -15.11 -4.85 16.15
C VAL A 140 -15.44 -3.56 15.40
N SER A 141 -16.39 -2.79 15.94
CA SER A 141 -16.62 -1.42 15.50
C SER A 141 -15.47 -0.55 15.98
N CYS A 142 -14.61 -0.12 15.07
CA CYS A 142 -13.42 0.66 15.39
C CYS A 142 -13.14 1.66 14.26
N ASP A 143 -12.99 2.93 14.63
CA ASP A 143 -12.39 3.93 13.75
C ASP A 143 -10.88 3.94 14.00
N VAL A 144 -10.10 3.52 13.01
CA VAL A 144 -8.65 3.39 13.17
C VAL A 144 -7.94 4.74 13.26
N SER A 145 -8.59 5.84 12.84
CA SER A 145 -8.06 7.19 13.07
C SER A 145 -8.24 7.68 14.51
N ASP A 146 -8.93 6.92 15.37
CA ASP A 146 -9.00 7.18 16.81
C ASP A 146 -8.03 6.24 17.53
N ARG A 147 -6.95 6.81 18.10
CA ARG A 147 -5.91 6.06 18.78
C ARG A 147 -6.42 5.27 19.97
N ASP A 148 -7.34 5.85 20.75
CA ASP A 148 -7.88 5.20 21.94
C ASP A 148 -8.81 4.05 21.55
N ALA A 149 -9.56 4.19 20.46
CA ALA A 149 -10.34 3.09 19.89
C ALA A 149 -9.46 1.94 19.38
N VAL A 150 -8.31 2.24 18.76
CA VAL A 150 -7.33 1.21 18.35
C VAL A 150 -6.72 0.54 19.58
N ALA A 151 -6.37 1.28 20.62
CA ALA A 151 -5.85 0.70 21.86
C ALA A 151 -6.87 -0.25 22.50
N ALA A 152 -8.12 0.18 22.64
CA ALA A 152 -9.19 -0.66 23.19
C ALA A 152 -9.47 -1.91 22.34
N LEU A 153 -9.33 -1.81 21.01
CA LEU A 153 -9.41 -2.96 20.12
C LEU A 153 -8.27 -3.96 20.37
N LEU A 154 -7.04 -3.47 20.53
CA LEU A 154 -5.87 -4.32 20.78
C LEU A 154 -5.94 -4.98 22.17
N ASP A 155 -6.36 -4.25 23.19
CA ASP A 155 -6.58 -4.77 24.55
C ASP A 155 -7.68 -5.84 24.62
N GLY A 156 -8.58 -5.86 23.63
CA GLY A 156 -9.64 -6.86 23.51
C GLY A 156 -9.18 -8.20 22.92
N ILE A 157 -7.94 -8.30 22.43
CA ILE A 157 -7.40 -9.53 21.84
C ILE A 157 -6.99 -10.50 22.97
N PRO A 158 -7.50 -11.75 23.00
CA PRO A 158 -7.19 -12.70 24.05
C PRO A 158 -5.69 -13.01 24.17
N ALA A 159 -5.17 -13.09 25.39
CA ALA A 159 -3.77 -13.44 25.64
C ALA A 159 -3.45 -14.89 25.27
N GLU A 160 -4.45 -15.77 25.27
CA GLU A 160 -4.35 -17.17 24.83
C GLU A 160 -4.09 -17.28 23.33
N HIS A 161 -4.56 -16.30 22.55
CA HIS A 161 -4.42 -16.21 21.10
C HIS A 161 -3.85 -14.83 20.72
N PRO A 162 -2.58 -14.55 21.03
CA PRO A 162 -2.00 -13.21 20.93
C PRO A 162 -2.03 -12.69 19.49
N LEU A 163 -2.02 -11.37 19.34
CA LEU A 163 -1.91 -10.73 18.03
C LEU A 163 -0.56 -11.09 17.39
N MET A 164 -0.61 -11.77 16.24
CA MET A 164 0.59 -12.16 15.48
C MET A 164 0.72 -11.39 14.17
N ALA A 165 -0.38 -10.94 13.57
CA ALA A 165 -0.32 -10.21 12.31
C ALA A 165 -1.34 -9.07 12.22
N VAL A 166 -0.92 -7.98 11.57
CA VAL A 166 -1.78 -6.84 11.23
C VAL A 166 -1.83 -6.69 9.72
N ILE A 167 -3.04 -6.61 9.16
CA ILE A 167 -3.31 -6.25 7.78
C ILE A 167 -4.18 -4.99 7.77
N HIS A 168 -3.57 -3.87 7.40
CA HIS A 168 -4.25 -2.58 7.35
C HIS A 168 -4.81 -2.33 5.94
N ALA A 169 -6.11 -2.64 5.76
CA ALA A 169 -6.85 -2.43 4.51
C ALA A 169 -7.92 -1.33 4.62
N ALA A 170 -7.94 -0.57 5.72
CA ALA A 170 -8.81 0.58 5.87
C ALA A 170 -8.42 1.69 4.89
N GLY A 171 -9.44 2.32 4.30
CA GLY A 171 -9.24 3.43 3.37
C GLY A 171 -10.52 3.88 2.73
N VAL A 172 -10.52 5.14 2.30
CA VAL A 172 -11.59 5.77 1.53
C VAL A 172 -10.97 6.59 0.40
N LEU A 173 -11.78 6.94 -0.59
CA LEU A 173 -11.41 7.86 -1.66
C LEU A 173 -12.14 9.19 -1.45
N ASP A 174 -11.46 10.28 -1.75
CA ASP A 174 -12.03 11.63 -1.85
C ASP A 174 -11.26 12.38 -2.93
N ASP A 175 -11.29 11.80 -4.14
CA ASP A 175 -10.46 12.21 -5.27
C ASP A 175 -10.78 13.64 -5.73
N GLY A 176 -9.74 14.31 -6.21
CA GLY A 176 -9.77 15.69 -6.70
C GLY A 176 -8.44 16.05 -7.34
N VAL A 177 -8.50 16.90 -8.38
CA VAL A 177 -7.28 17.50 -8.96
C VAL A 177 -6.56 18.34 -7.91
N VAL A 178 -5.25 18.43 -8.00
CA VAL A 178 -4.37 19.08 -7.00
C VAL A 178 -4.82 20.50 -6.69
N ASP A 179 -5.23 21.27 -7.70
CA ASP A 179 -5.72 22.65 -7.55
C ASP A 179 -7.04 22.76 -6.76
N SER A 180 -7.76 21.65 -6.60
CA SER A 180 -9.04 21.56 -5.89
C SER A 180 -8.95 20.86 -4.53
N LEU A 181 -7.76 20.35 -4.16
CA LEU A 181 -7.57 19.67 -2.88
C LEU A 181 -7.69 20.67 -1.74
N THR A 182 -8.43 20.28 -0.70
CA THR A 182 -8.55 21.04 0.54
C THR A 182 -7.99 20.23 1.70
N PRO A 183 -7.65 20.86 2.84
CA PRO A 183 -7.25 20.15 4.05
C PRO A 183 -8.25 19.07 4.47
N GLU A 184 -9.55 19.30 4.29
CA GLU A 184 -10.61 18.36 4.65
C GLU A 184 -10.58 17.12 3.75
N ARG A 185 -10.42 17.29 2.43
CA ARG A 185 -10.28 16.15 1.50
C ARG A 185 -9.01 15.34 1.73
N LEU A 186 -7.93 16.00 2.16
CA LEU A 186 -6.72 15.33 2.61
C LEU A 186 -7.00 14.53 3.90
N ALA A 187 -7.57 15.16 4.92
CA ALA A 187 -7.89 14.53 6.19
C ALA A 187 -8.82 13.32 6.04
N THR A 188 -9.84 13.39 5.17
CA THR A 188 -10.75 12.29 4.85
C THR A 188 -10.00 11.02 4.42
N VAL A 189 -8.98 11.17 3.57
CA VAL A 189 -8.19 10.04 3.06
C VAL A 189 -7.08 9.64 4.03
N PHE A 190 -6.45 10.61 4.70
CA PHE A 190 -5.35 10.39 5.63
C PHE A 190 -5.81 9.69 6.91
N GLY A 191 -6.95 10.05 7.48
CA GLY A 191 -7.45 9.46 8.73
C GLY A 191 -7.42 7.93 8.75
N PRO A 192 -8.20 7.24 7.90
CA PRO A 192 -8.28 5.80 7.93
C PRO A 192 -7.02 5.09 7.40
N LYS A 193 -6.12 5.79 6.69
CA LYS A 193 -4.88 5.22 6.12
C LYS A 193 -3.64 5.56 6.94
N VAL A 194 -3.27 6.83 6.95
CA VAL A 194 -2.05 7.34 7.58
C VAL A 194 -2.19 7.28 9.10
N ASP A 195 -3.19 7.94 9.67
CA ASP A 195 -3.34 7.97 11.13
C ASP A 195 -3.60 6.55 11.67
N GLY A 196 -4.45 5.79 10.98
CA GLY A 196 -4.67 4.37 11.29
C GLY A 196 -3.40 3.52 11.28
N ALA A 197 -2.54 3.66 10.27
CA ALA A 197 -1.28 2.93 10.23
C ALA A 197 -0.26 3.41 11.28
N VAL A 198 -0.25 4.70 11.61
CA VAL A 198 0.58 5.26 12.69
C VAL A 198 0.17 4.68 14.05
N HIS A 199 -1.13 4.70 14.37
CA HIS A 199 -1.64 4.14 15.62
C HIS A 199 -1.30 2.65 15.75
N LEU A 200 -1.50 1.88 14.68
CA LEU A 200 -1.13 0.47 14.66
C LEU A 200 0.38 0.27 14.82
N ASP A 201 1.23 1.05 14.14
CA ASP A 201 2.69 0.95 14.26
C ASP A 201 3.18 1.23 15.68
N GLU A 202 2.63 2.25 16.33
CA GLU A 202 2.98 2.66 17.70
C GLU A 202 2.49 1.66 18.74
N LEU A 203 1.21 1.29 18.68
CA LEU A 203 0.57 0.45 19.70
C LEU A 203 0.98 -1.03 19.61
N THR A 204 1.52 -1.45 18.46
CA THR A 204 2.07 -2.81 18.26
C THR A 204 3.59 -2.84 18.27
N ARG A 205 4.26 -1.75 18.73
CA ARG A 205 5.71 -1.61 18.61
C ARG A 205 6.51 -2.71 19.30
N ASP A 206 6.06 -3.09 20.49
CA ASP A 206 6.74 -4.05 21.35
C ASP A 206 6.17 -5.47 21.22
N LEU A 207 5.29 -5.71 20.24
CA LEU A 207 4.74 -7.03 19.95
C LEU A 207 5.61 -7.78 18.94
N ASP A 208 5.76 -9.08 19.15
CA ASP A 208 6.51 -9.97 18.24
C ASP A 208 5.62 -10.40 17.05
N LEU A 209 5.24 -9.42 16.22
CA LEU A 209 4.43 -9.69 15.04
C LEU A 209 5.23 -10.51 14.02
N SER A 210 4.58 -11.47 13.37
CA SER A 210 5.11 -12.14 12.19
C SER A 210 4.91 -11.30 10.91
N ALA A 211 3.85 -10.46 10.89
CA ALA A 211 3.53 -9.61 9.75
C ALA A 211 2.89 -8.27 10.14
N PHE A 212 3.30 -7.22 9.43
CA PHE A 212 2.64 -5.91 9.44
C PHE A 212 2.49 -5.45 7.99
N ILE A 213 1.31 -5.64 7.42
CA ILE A 213 1.02 -5.44 6.00
C ILE A 213 0.09 -4.24 5.85
N VAL A 214 0.46 -3.28 5.01
CA VAL A 214 -0.37 -2.11 4.70
C VAL A 214 -0.80 -2.14 3.24
N PHE A 215 -2.09 -1.91 2.99
CA PHE A 215 -2.62 -1.83 1.63
C PHE A 215 -2.44 -0.42 1.09
N SER A 216 -1.41 -0.29 0.27
CA SER A 216 -1.07 0.90 -0.49
C SER A 216 -1.74 0.84 -1.88
N SER A 217 -1.28 1.69 -2.80
CA SER A 217 -1.72 1.70 -4.20
C SER A 217 -0.54 1.99 -5.11
N SER A 218 -0.58 1.43 -6.31
CA SER A 218 0.38 1.75 -7.38
C SER A 218 0.42 3.26 -7.71
N SER A 219 -0.64 4.01 -7.39
CA SER A 219 -0.65 5.48 -7.51
C SER A 219 0.38 6.18 -6.62
N ALA A 220 0.82 5.57 -5.52
CA ALA A 220 1.90 6.09 -4.70
C ALA A 220 3.20 6.25 -5.51
N VAL A 221 3.47 5.33 -6.44
CA VAL A 221 4.70 5.28 -7.24
C VAL A 221 4.50 5.88 -8.63
N LEU A 222 3.42 5.50 -9.31
CA LEU A 222 3.12 5.93 -10.68
C LEU A 222 2.46 7.30 -10.75
N GLY A 223 1.96 7.82 -9.61
CA GLY A 223 1.01 8.92 -9.60
C GLY A 223 -0.37 8.48 -10.07
N GLY A 224 -1.29 9.44 -10.15
CA GLY A 224 -2.62 9.23 -10.73
C GLY A 224 -3.34 10.56 -10.78
N ALA A 225 -3.67 11.05 -11.97
CA ALA A 225 -4.30 12.36 -12.11
C ALA A 225 -5.63 12.41 -11.34
N GLY A 226 -5.81 13.43 -10.48
CA GLY A 226 -6.95 13.56 -9.60
C GLY A 226 -6.85 12.77 -8.30
N GLN A 227 -5.71 12.15 -8.00
CA GLN A 227 -5.54 11.29 -6.82
C GLN A 227 -4.43 11.80 -5.89
N GLY A 228 -4.23 13.12 -5.81
CA GLY A 228 -3.11 13.70 -5.05
C GLY A 228 -3.09 13.33 -3.57
N ASN A 229 -4.23 13.41 -2.89
CA ASN A 229 -4.38 12.98 -1.49
C ASN A 229 -4.21 11.46 -1.32
N TYR A 230 -4.75 10.66 -2.22
CA TYR A 230 -4.65 9.20 -2.18
C TYR A 230 -3.23 8.71 -2.47
N ALA A 231 -2.56 9.24 -3.49
CA ALA A 231 -1.16 8.95 -3.79
C ALA A 231 -0.24 9.36 -2.63
N ALA A 232 -0.49 10.51 -2.00
CA ALA A 232 0.24 10.95 -0.82
C ALA A 232 0.07 9.99 0.37
N ALA A 233 -1.18 9.62 0.70
CA ALA A 233 -1.46 8.71 1.81
C ALA A 233 -0.81 7.33 1.58
N ASN A 234 -0.86 6.80 0.36
CA ASN A 234 -0.25 5.51 0.05
C ASN A 234 1.29 5.56 0.01
N ALA A 235 1.89 6.67 -0.45
CA ALA A 235 3.35 6.85 -0.40
C ALA A 235 3.87 6.96 1.05
N PHE A 236 3.08 7.51 1.98
CA PHE A 236 3.37 7.42 3.42
C PHE A 236 3.45 5.96 3.89
N LEU A 237 2.47 5.13 3.50
CA LEU A 237 2.43 3.71 3.88
C LEU A 237 3.64 2.93 3.34
N ASP A 238 4.06 3.22 2.11
CA ASP A 238 5.27 2.64 1.52
C ASP A 238 6.51 2.95 2.35
N ALA A 239 6.68 4.21 2.75
CA ALA A 239 7.79 4.64 3.58
C ALA A 239 7.72 4.12 5.02
N LEU A 240 6.51 3.97 5.59
CA LEU A 240 6.32 3.35 6.90
C LEU A 240 6.79 1.90 6.89
N ALA A 241 6.45 1.13 5.86
CA ALA A 241 6.90 -0.26 5.73
C ALA A 241 8.43 -0.36 5.60
N GLN A 242 9.05 0.55 4.83
CA GLN A 242 10.52 0.65 4.73
C GLN A 242 11.16 0.98 6.07
N ARG A 243 10.63 1.97 6.80
CA ARG A 243 11.10 2.35 8.14
C ARG A 243 11.04 1.17 9.10
N ARG A 244 9.91 0.45 9.15
CA ARG A 244 9.77 -0.73 10.00
C ARG A 244 10.82 -1.79 9.69
N ARG A 245 11.08 -2.08 8.40
CA ARG A 245 12.13 -3.02 8.00
C ARG A 245 13.54 -2.54 8.39
N GLY A 246 13.82 -1.24 8.24
CA GLY A 246 15.09 -0.64 8.70
C GLY A 246 15.29 -0.73 10.21
N GLU A 247 14.20 -0.76 10.99
CA GLU A 247 14.19 -0.99 12.44
C GLU A 247 14.23 -2.49 12.82
N GLY A 248 14.34 -3.41 11.85
CA GLY A 248 14.32 -4.86 12.07
C GLY A 248 12.94 -5.44 12.39
N ARG A 249 11.87 -4.67 12.20
CA ARG A 249 10.48 -5.06 12.45
C ARG A 249 9.80 -5.51 11.15
N PRO A 250 8.82 -6.43 11.18
CA PRO A 250 8.05 -6.77 9.98
C PRO A 250 7.39 -5.52 9.39
N GLY A 251 7.42 -5.40 8.07
CA GLY A 251 6.80 -4.32 7.32
C GLY A 251 6.70 -4.69 5.85
N LEU A 252 5.49 -4.62 5.30
CA LEU A 252 5.22 -4.84 3.88
C LEU A 252 4.13 -3.87 3.42
N SER A 253 4.44 -3.03 2.44
CA SER A 253 3.47 -2.22 1.73
C SER A 253 3.14 -2.86 0.38
N LEU A 254 1.85 -3.00 0.10
CA LEU A 254 1.35 -3.56 -1.16
C LEU A 254 0.72 -2.46 -2.00
N GLY A 255 1.49 -1.93 -2.95
CA GLY A 255 1.04 -0.91 -3.90
C GLY A 255 0.17 -1.52 -5.00
N TRP A 256 -1.09 -1.83 -4.67
CA TRP A 256 -2.00 -2.55 -5.54
C TRP A 256 -2.35 -1.82 -6.85
N GLY A 257 -2.50 -2.59 -7.93
CA GLY A 257 -3.29 -2.21 -9.10
C GLY A 257 -4.79 -2.26 -8.80
N ALA A 258 -5.63 -1.90 -9.77
CA ALA A 258 -7.08 -2.02 -9.59
C ALA A 258 -7.51 -3.49 -9.53
N TRP A 259 -8.46 -3.79 -8.65
CA TRP A 259 -9.12 -5.09 -8.58
C TRP A 259 -10.46 -5.02 -9.30
N ALA A 260 -10.76 -6.03 -10.12
CA ALA A 260 -12.05 -6.23 -10.75
C ALA A 260 -13.03 -6.77 -9.70
N GLN A 261 -13.54 -5.88 -8.85
CA GLN A 261 -14.51 -6.17 -7.81
C GLN A 261 -15.65 -5.16 -7.83
N GLY A 262 -16.88 -5.65 -7.73
CA GLY A 262 -18.09 -4.83 -7.66
C GLY A 262 -18.33 -4.16 -6.31
N SER A 263 -17.43 -4.33 -5.33
CA SER A 263 -17.51 -3.72 -4.01
C SER A 263 -16.16 -3.14 -3.57
N GLY A 264 -16.17 -2.17 -2.63
CA GLY A 264 -14.97 -1.46 -2.19
C GLY A 264 -14.63 -0.25 -3.07
N MET A 265 -13.36 0.19 -3.05
CA MET A 265 -12.91 1.41 -3.75
C MET A 265 -13.11 1.38 -5.27
N THR A 266 -13.09 0.18 -5.88
CA THR A 266 -13.32 -0.01 -7.32
C THR A 266 -14.79 -0.20 -7.68
N GLY A 267 -15.69 -0.29 -6.69
CA GLY A 267 -17.13 -0.47 -6.94
C GLY A 267 -17.81 0.72 -7.62
N THR A 268 -17.15 1.88 -7.66
CA THR A 268 -17.59 3.09 -8.38
C THR A 268 -17.07 3.15 -9.82
N LEU A 269 -16.10 2.29 -10.20
CA LEU A 269 -15.56 2.27 -11.55
C LEU A 269 -16.54 1.59 -12.51
N GLY A 270 -16.94 2.30 -13.56
CA GLY A 270 -17.75 1.73 -14.62
C GLY A 270 -16.92 0.88 -15.59
N GLU A 271 -17.59 0.17 -16.49
CA GLU A 271 -16.92 -0.58 -17.58
C GLU A 271 -15.99 0.31 -18.41
N ALA A 272 -16.37 1.57 -18.64
CA ALA A 272 -15.57 2.54 -19.38
C ALA A 272 -14.23 2.85 -18.69
N ASP A 273 -14.22 2.94 -17.34
CA ASP A 273 -12.99 3.18 -16.58
C ASP A 273 -12.07 1.97 -16.65
N MET A 274 -12.62 0.76 -16.50
CA MET A 274 -11.85 -0.48 -16.63
C MET A 274 -11.24 -0.64 -18.04
N GLN A 275 -12.00 -0.31 -19.09
CA GLN A 275 -11.50 -0.32 -20.46
C GLN A 275 -10.40 0.74 -20.69
N ARG A 276 -10.54 1.93 -20.08
CA ARG A 276 -9.50 2.97 -20.13
C ARG A 276 -8.21 2.46 -19.51
N MET A 277 -8.29 1.82 -18.33
CA MET A 277 -7.12 1.23 -17.65
C MET A 277 -6.44 0.15 -18.48
N ALA A 278 -7.22 -0.77 -19.08
CA ALA A 278 -6.68 -1.81 -19.96
C ALA A 278 -5.94 -1.22 -21.18
N ARG A 279 -6.47 -0.15 -21.80
CA ARG A 279 -5.81 0.55 -22.92
C ARG A 279 -4.53 1.29 -22.51
N MET A 280 -4.40 1.64 -21.23
CA MET A 280 -3.16 2.18 -20.66
C MET A 280 -2.15 1.08 -20.29
N GLY A 281 -2.49 -0.20 -20.53
CA GLY A 281 -1.62 -1.34 -20.24
C GLY A 281 -1.66 -1.80 -18.79
N MET A 282 -2.64 -1.35 -18.00
CA MET A 282 -2.81 -1.70 -16.59
C MET A 282 -4.23 -2.24 -16.32
N PRO A 283 -4.59 -3.43 -16.84
CA PRO A 283 -5.93 -3.99 -16.64
C PRO A 283 -6.20 -4.27 -15.16
N ALA A 284 -7.49 -4.27 -14.79
CA ALA A 284 -7.91 -4.67 -13.46
C ALA A 284 -7.70 -6.17 -13.23
N MET A 285 -7.35 -6.54 -12.01
CA MET A 285 -7.00 -7.92 -11.61
C MET A 285 -8.23 -8.64 -11.07
N ALA A 286 -8.45 -9.88 -11.49
CA ALA A 286 -9.43 -10.74 -10.84
C ALA A 286 -9.00 -11.05 -9.38
N PRO A 287 -9.94 -11.33 -8.46
CA PRO A 287 -9.61 -11.65 -7.07
C PRO A 287 -8.59 -12.75 -6.91
N GLU A 288 -8.70 -13.82 -7.69
CA GLU A 288 -7.83 -14.98 -7.61
C GLU A 288 -6.39 -14.59 -7.98
N GLN A 289 -6.22 -13.69 -8.95
CA GLN A 289 -4.92 -13.14 -9.32
C GLN A 289 -4.36 -12.24 -8.22
N GLY A 290 -5.21 -11.40 -7.62
CA GLY A 290 -4.82 -10.52 -6.53
C GLY A 290 -4.40 -11.29 -5.27
N LEU A 291 -5.11 -12.37 -4.93
CA LEU A 291 -4.79 -13.27 -3.80
C LEU A 291 -3.50 -14.05 -4.06
N ALA A 292 -3.29 -14.58 -5.26
CA ALA A 292 -2.03 -15.22 -5.63
C ALA A 292 -0.84 -14.24 -5.56
N LEU A 293 -1.05 -12.99 -5.96
CA LEU A 293 -0.03 -11.93 -5.83
C LEU A 293 0.19 -11.50 -4.38
N PHE A 294 -0.83 -11.57 -3.52
CA PHE A 294 -0.67 -11.35 -2.08
C PHE A 294 0.28 -12.40 -1.48
N ASP A 295 0.05 -13.69 -1.75
CA ASP A 295 0.90 -14.78 -1.26
C ASP A 295 2.34 -14.64 -1.77
N ALA A 296 2.49 -14.33 -3.06
CA ALA A 296 3.81 -14.10 -3.66
C ALA A 296 4.52 -12.87 -3.07
N ALA A 297 3.80 -11.80 -2.70
CA ALA A 297 4.42 -10.62 -2.12
C ALA A 297 4.88 -10.87 -0.67
N VAL A 298 4.05 -11.57 0.12
CA VAL A 298 4.33 -11.92 1.52
C VAL A 298 5.62 -12.75 1.64
N SER A 299 5.93 -13.60 0.65
CA SER A 299 7.13 -14.43 0.66
C SER A 299 8.44 -13.71 0.34
N THR A 300 8.38 -12.51 -0.24
CA THR A 300 9.58 -11.86 -0.82
C THR A 300 10.55 -11.25 0.19
N GLY A 301 10.08 -10.94 1.40
CA GLY A 301 10.85 -10.18 2.39
C GLY A 301 11.05 -8.69 2.03
N ALA A 302 10.59 -8.23 0.87
CA ALA A 302 10.72 -6.83 0.44
C ALA A 302 9.82 -5.90 1.28
N PRO A 303 10.23 -4.66 1.56
CA PRO A 303 9.41 -3.68 2.29
C PRO A 303 8.24 -3.14 1.46
N VAL A 304 8.41 -3.03 0.14
CA VAL A 304 7.41 -2.47 -0.78
C VAL A 304 7.36 -3.33 -2.04
N VAL A 305 6.16 -3.79 -2.37
CA VAL A 305 5.89 -4.58 -3.57
C VAL A 305 4.74 -3.91 -4.31
N LEU A 306 4.78 -3.94 -5.65
CA LEU A 306 3.72 -3.43 -6.52
C LEU A 306 3.04 -4.62 -7.20
N PRO A 307 1.99 -5.22 -6.60
CA PRO A 307 1.27 -6.29 -7.25
C PRO A 307 0.29 -5.68 -8.25
N VAL A 308 0.73 -5.65 -9.51
CA VAL A 308 0.03 -5.05 -10.65
C VAL A 308 0.06 -6.00 -11.84
N LEU A 309 -1.00 -5.98 -12.65
CA LEU A 309 -0.95 -6.57 -13.98
C LEU A 309 -0.53 -5.52 -14.98
N LEU A 310 0.46 -5.87 -15.80
CA LEU A 310 0.94 -5.05 -16.90
C LEU A 310 0.75 -5.81 -18.21
N ASP A 311 0.01 -5.21 -19.14
CA ASP A 311 -0.03 -5.66 -20.52
C ASP A 311 1.17 -5.07 -21.27
N MET A 312 2.27 -5.84 -21.31
CA MET A 312 3.50 -5.41 -21.96
C MET A 312 3.34 -5.21 -23.47
N ALA A 313 2.37 -5.85 -24.12
CA ALA A 313 2.13 -5.63 -25.55
C ALA A 313 1.50 -4.24 -25.77
N VAL A 314 0.52 -3.88 -24.94
CA VAL A 314 -0.08 -2.54 -24.96
C VAL A 314 0.95 -1.47 -24.60
N LEU A 315 1.73 -1.66 -23.53
CA LEU A 315 2.76 -0.69 -23.11
C LEU A 315 3.83 -0.46 -24.18
N ARG A 316 4.25 -1.51 -24.90
CA ARG A 316 5.21 -1.38 -26.02
C ARG A 316 4.62 -0.71 -27.26
N SER A 317 3.30 -0.63 -27.37
CA SER A 317 2.64 0.03 -28.50
C SER A 317 2.49 1.55 -28.31
N HIS A 318 2.70 2.06 -27.09
CA HIS A 318 2.70 3.49 -26.81
C HIS A 318 3.92 4.17 -27.45
N ALA A 319 3.75 5.42 -27.89
CA ALA A 319 4.82 6.18 -28.54
C ALA A 319 6.02 6.44 -27.60
N GLU A 320 5.76 6.55 -26.30
CA GLU A 320 6.78 6.68 -25.27
C GLU A 320 6.50 5.71 -24.12
N VAL A 321 7.56 5.05 -23.64
CA VAL A 321 7.50 4.23 -22.43
C VAL A 321 7.62 5.14 -21.20
N PRO A 322 6.66 5.10 -20.26
CA PRO A 322 6.73 5.87 -19.02
C PRO A 322 8.07 5.66 -18.30
N HIS A 323 8.68 6.73 -17.80
CA HIS A 323 10.03 6.72 -17.20
C HIS A 323 10.24 5.58 -16.20
N LEU A 324 9.29 5.39 -15.29
CA LEU A 324 9.35 4.35 -14.25
C LEU A 324 9.38 2.93 -14.82
N LEU A 325 8.69 2.67 -15.93
CA LEU A 325 8.56 1.33 -16.53
C LEU A 325 9.74 0.96 -17.44
N ARG A 326 10.71 1.85 -17.66
CA ARG A 326 11.86 1.61 -18.55
C ARG A 326 12.82 0.51 -18.04
N GLY A 327 12.60 -0.03 -16.85
CA GLY A 327 13.33 -1.17 -16.28
C GLY A 327 12.71 -2.54 -16.57
N LEU A 328 11.61 -2.63 -17.33
CA LEU A 328 10.80 -3.85 -17.55
C LEU A 328 10.84 -4.45 -18.96
#